data_AF-D4LU58-F1
#
_entry.id   AF-D4LU58-F1
#
_cell.length_a   1.000
_cell.length_b   1.000
_cell.length_c   1.000
_cell.angle_alpha   90.00
_cell.angle_beta   90.00
_cell.angle_gamma   90.00
#
_symmetry.space_group_name_H-M   'P 1'
#
loop_
_entity.id
_entity.type
_entity.pdbx_description
1 polymer ?
#
loop_
_entity_poly.entity_id
_entity_poly.type
_entity_poly.pdbx_seq_one_letter_code
_entity_poly.pdbx_strand_id
1 'polypeptide(L)'
;MNNPEFELLVYLITSARALPEEPASYGSIRLTEAASRLCRIICNNDPDNKTYCELLNCIEADKGKALTEPERFSAMLEKASEILVDCL
;
A
#
# COMPACT_ATOMS: atom_id res chain seq x y z
N MET A 1 -9.50 19.44 9.58
CA MET A 1 -8.85 19.46 8.25
C MET A 1 -8.38 18.05 7.97
N ASN A 2 -8.94 17.38 6.97
CA ASN A 2 -8.35 16.15 6.44
C ASN A 2 -7.17 16.55 5.56
N ASN A 3 -5.95 16.10 5.90
CA ASN A 3 -4.76 16.31 5.07
C ASN A 3 -4.11 14.94 4.86
N PRO A 4 -4.61 14.16 3.89
CA PRO A 4 -4.21 12.77 3.73
C PRO A 4 -2.72 12.64 3.34
N GLU A 5 -2.14 13.64 2.67
CA GLU A 5 -0.70 13.69 2.39
C GLU A 5 0.12 13.83 3.67
N PHE A 6 -0.30 14.70 4.59
CA PHE A 6 0.35 14.85 5.90
C PHE A 6 0.18 13.58 6.75
N GLU A 7 -0.99 12.96 6.74
CA GLU A 7 -1.23 11.69 7.43
C GLU A 7 -0.35 10.56 6.88
N LEU A 8 -0.17 10.50 5.56
CA LEU A 8 0.76 9.58 4.91
C LEU A 8 2.22 9.87 5.33
N LEU A 9 2.62 11.14 5.37
CA LEU A 9 3.96 11.54 5.82
C LEU A 9 4.22 11.10 7.28
N VAL A 10 3.27 11.36 8.19
CA VAL A 10 3.36 10.90 9.58
C VAL A 10 3.46 9.38 9.64
N TYR A 11 2.65 8.66 8.87
CA TYR A 11 2.69 7.21 8.82
C TYR A 11 4.04 6.69 8.35
N LEU A 12 4.61 7.24 7.27
CA LEU A 12 5.91 6.85 6.74
C LEU A 12 7.03 7.06 7.76
N ILE A 13 7.11 8.23 8.39
CA ILE A 13 8.17 8.55 9.36
C ILE A 13 8.07 7.68 10.62
N THR A 14 6.86 7.50 11.14
CA THR A 14 6.65 6.64 12.32
C THR A 14 6.90 5.16 12.02
N SER A 15 6.55 4.71 10.81
CA SER A 15 6.82 3.35 10.33
C SER A 15 8.31 3.07 10.14
N ALA A 16 9.06 4.04 9.62
CA ALA A 16 10.49 3.93 9.39
C ALA A 16 11.31 3.79 10.68
N ARG A 17 10.78 4.25 11.82
CA ARG A 17 11.42 4.06 13.12
C ARG A 17 11.62 2.57 13.46
N ALA A 18 10.71 1.71 13.00
CA ALA A 18 10.61 0.28 13.34
C ALA A 18 10.60 0.01 14.85
N LEU A 19 10.26 -1.22 15.26
CA LEU A 19 10.43 -1.68 16.64
C LEU A 19 11.34 -2.93 16.66
N PRO A 20 12.25 -3.06 17.65
CA PRO A 20 13.17 -4.19 17.71
C PRO A 20 12.51 -5.58 17.78
N GLU A 21 11.27 -5.65 18.29
CA GLU A 21 10.54 -6.90 18.52
C GLU A 21 9.52 -7.23 17.41
N GLU A 22 9.53 -6.49 16.30
CA GLU A 22 8.59 -6.74 15.20
C GLU A 22 8.99 -7.95 14.34
N PRO A 23 8.01 -8.75 13.88
CA PRO A 23 8.25 -9.76 12.86
C PRO A 23 8.85 -9.15 11.60
N ALA A 24 9.73 -9.89 10.91
CA ALA A 24 10.37 -9.42 9.67
C ALA A 24 9.37 -8.95 8.60
N SER A 25 8.16 -9.51 8.56
CA SER A 25 7.09 -9.16 7.63
C SER A 25 6.47 -7.76 7.85
N TYR A 26 6.68 -7.13 9.02
CA TYR A 26 6.07 -5.82 9.33
C TYR A 26 6.58 -4.70 8.43
N GLY A 27 7.82 -4.78 7.94
CA GLY A 27 8.34 -3.82 6.97
C GLY A 27 7.48 -3.80 5.70
N SER A 28 7.27 -4.96 5.09
CA SER A 28 6.44 -5.12 3.90
C SER A 28 4.99 -4.69 4.14
N ILE A 29 4.40 -5.04 5.28
CA ILE A 29 3.03 -4.64 5.64
C ILE A 29 2.89 -3.10 5.63
N ARG A 30 3.84 -2.39 6.23
CA ARG A 30 3.80 -0.92 6.31
C ARG A 30 4.02 -0.26 4.95
N LEU A 31 4.91 -0.80 4.13
CA LEU A 31 5.11 -0.32 2.76
C LEU A 31 3.84 -0.50 1.91
N THR A 32 3.19 -1.66 1.99
CA THR A 32 1.93 -1.93 1.29
C THR A 32 0.80 -1.02 1.76
N GLU A 33 0.69 -0.78 3.06
CA GLU A 33 -0.29 0.17 3.62
C GLU A 33 -0.03 1.61 3.16
N ALA A 34 1.24 2.04 3.14
CA ALA A 34 1.61 3.35 2.61
C ALA A 34 1.28 3.48 1.12
N ALA A 35 1.54 2.44 0.32
CA ALA A 35 1.19 2.39 -1.10
C ALA A 35 -0.33 2.51 -1.33
N SER A 36 -1.15 1.79 -0.55
CA SER A 36 -2.61 1.92 -0.59
C SER A 36 -3.06 3.35 -0.27
N ARG A 37 -2.52 3.97 0.79
CA ARG A 37 -2.86 5.35 1.16
C ARG A 37 -2.51 6.34 0.06
N LEU A 38 -1.34 6.18 -0.57
CA LEU A 38 -0.95 7.00 -1.71
C LEU A 38 -1.89 6.81 -2.89
N CYS A 39 -2.26 5.58 -3.24
CA CYS A 39 -3.22 5.32 -4.31
C CYS A 39 -4.57 5.98 -4.03
N ARG A 40 -5.07 5.95 -2.78
CA ARG A 40 -6.30 6.68 -2.40
C ARG A 40 -6.19 8.18 -2.60
N ILE A 41 -5.06 8.80 -2.24
CA ILE A 41 -4.81 10.23 -2.47
C ILE A 41 -4.88 10.53 -3.98
N ILE A 42 -4.19 9.73 -4.80
CA ILE A 42 -4.17 9.89 -6.25
C ILE A 42 -5.58 9.73 -6.84
N CYS A 43 -6.30 8.66 -6.49
CA CYS A 43 -7.66 8.42 -6.99
C CYS A 43 -8.66 9.50 -6.54
N ASN A 44 -8.48 10.08 -5.34
CA ASN A 44 -9.33 11.19 -4.89
C ASN A 44 -9.09 12.48 -5.68
N ASN A 45 -7.85 12.71 -6.12
CA ASN A 45 -7.46 13.88 -6.90
C ASN A 45 -7.75 13.70 -8.40
N ASP A 46 -7.70 12.47 -8.90
CA ASP A 46 -8.00 12.08 -10.29
C ASP A 46 -8.84 10.79 -10.33
N PRO A 47 -10.17 10.87 -10.16
CA PRO A 47 -11.05 9.72 -10.10
C PRO A 47 -11.15 8.92 -11.42
N ASP A 48 -10.81 9.55 -12.55
CA ASP A 48 -10.82 8.90 -13.86
C ASP A 48 -9.55 8.08 -14.11
N ASN A 49 -8.59 8.11 -13.18
CA ASN A 49 -7.38 7.31 -13.23
C ASN A 49 -7.66 5.83 -12.88
N LYS A 50 -8.15 5.11 -13.88
CA LYS A 50 -8.55 3.70 -13.75
C LYS A 50 -7.40 2.79 -13.33
N THR A 51 -6.17 3.05 -13.78
CA THR A 51 -5.01 2.24 -13.43
C THR A 51 -4.68 2.34 -11.94
N TYR A 52 -4.69 3.55 -11.37
CA TYR A 52 -4.49 3.70 -9.92
C TYR A 52 -5.66 3.17 -9.10
N CYS A 53 -6.89 3.24 -9.61
CA CYS A 53 -8.05 2.60 -8.97
C CYS A 53 -7.91 1.06 -8.96
N GLU A 54 -7.45 0.47 -10.06
CA GLU A 54 -7.18 -0.96 -10.16
C GLU A 54 -6.06 -1.39 -9.22
N LEU A 55 -4.96 -0.63 -9.18
CA LEU A 55 -3.85 -0.85 -8.26
C LEU A 55 -4.31 -0.80 -6.79
N LEU A 56 -5.12 0.20 -6.43
CA LEU A 56 -5.69 0.32 -5.09
C LEU A 56 -6.53 -0.91 -4.73
N ASN A 57 -7.43 -1.33 -5.62
CA ASN A 57 -8.28 -2.50 -5.39
C ASN A 57 -7.46 -3.78 -5.26
N CYS A 58 -6.41 -3.94 -6.08
CA CYS A 58 -5.47 -5.05 -5.99
C CYS A 58 -4.81 -5.12 -4.61
N ILE A 59 -4.30 -3.99 -4.11
CA ILE A 59 -3.63 -3.91 -2.81
C ILE A 59 -4.61 -4.18 -1.66
N GLU A 60 -5.79 -3.55 -1.67
CA GLU A 60 -6.79 -3.68 -0.59
C GLU A 60 -7.31 -5.12 -0.44
N ALA A 61 -7.37 -5.90 -1.53
CA ALA A 61 -7.88 -7.26 -1.50
C ALA A 61 -7.10 -8.17 -0.54
N ASP A 62 -5.76 -8.03 -0.50
CA ASP A 62 -4.89 -8.99 0.18
C ASP A 62 -3.80 -8.35 1.07
N LYS A 63 -3.72 -7.02 1.22
CA LYS A 63 -2.70 -6.37 2.11
C LYS A 63 -2.72 -6.87 3.57
N GLY A 64 -3.89 -7.31 4.06
CA GLY A 64 -4.07 -7.85 5.41
C GLY A 64 -3.64 -9.31 5.57
N LYS A 65 -3.20 -9.97 4.49
CA LYS A 65 -2.93 -11.42 4.46
C LYS A 65 -1.50 -11.80 4.79
N ALA A 66 -0.59 -10.84 4.96
CA ALA A 66 0.84 -11.08 5.18
C ALA A 66 1.16 -12.07 6.33
N LEU A 67 0.32 -12.13 7.37
CA LEU A 67 0.55 -13.00 8.53
C LEU A 67 -0.26 -14.30 8.49
N THR A 68 -1.37 -14.37 7.75
CA THR A 68 -2.29 -15.52 7.75
C THR A 68 -2.21 -16.34 6.47
N GLU A 69 -1.97 -15.70 5.34
CA GLU A 69 -1.92 -16.30 3.99
C GLU A 69 -0.77 -15.63 3.21
N PRO A 70 0.51 -15.84 3.60
CA PRO A 70 1.66 -15.13 3.04
C PRO A 70 1.82 -15.31 1.53
N GLU A 71 1.45 -16.47 0.99
CA GLU A 71 1.47 -16.72 -0.47
C GLU A 71 0.48 -15.80 -1.22
N ARG A 72 -0.69 -15.52 -0.63
CA ARG A 72 -1.65 -14.57 -1.23
C ARG A 72 -1.15 -13.14 -1.16
N PHE A 73 -0.48 -12.78 -0.05
CA PHE A 73 0.16 -11.48 0.08
C PHE A 73 1.27 -11.30 -0.97
N SER A 74 2.10 -12.33 -1.20
CA SER A 74 3.13 -12.32 -2.23
C SER A 74 2.55 -12.20 -3.63
N ALA A 75 1.55 -13.02 -3.97
CA ALA A 75 0.88 -12.96 -5.27
C ALA A 75 0.22 -11.60 -5.54
N MET A 76 -0.33 -10.96 -4.50
CA MET A 76 -0.85 -9.59 -4.61
C MET A 76 0.26 -8.58 -4.91
N LEU A 77 1.44 -8.69 -4.29
CA LEU A 77 2.57 -7.80 -4.57
C LEU A 77 3.09 -7.97 -6.00
N GLU A 78 3.16 -9.20 -6.50
CA GLU A 78 3.51 -9.51 -7.88
C GLU A 78 2.52 -8.85 -8.85
N LYS A 79 1.21 -9.07 -8.65
CA LYS A 79 0.18 -8.45 -9.47
C LYS A 79 0.17 -6.92 -9.40
N ALA A 80 0.36 -6.35 -8.20
CA ALA A 80 0.48 -4.90 -8.03
C ALA A 80 1.69 -4.33 -8.79
N SER A 81 2.79 -5.09 -8.86
CA SER A 81 3.99 -4.72 -9.62
C SER A 81 3.74 -4.76 -11.14
N GLU A 82 2.94 -5.72 -11.62
CA GLU A 82 2.50 -5.78 -13.02
C GLU A 82 1.65 -4.57 -13.40
N ILE A 83 0.64 -4.22 -12.57
CA ILE A 83 -0.23 -3.06 -12.80
C ILE A 83 0.56 -1.75 -12.83
N LEU A 84 1.60 -1.62 -11.99
CA LEU A 84 2.44 -0.42 -11.94
C LEU A 84 3.17 -0.13 -13.26
N VAL A 85 3.39 -1.13 -14.12
CA VAL A 85 3.98 -0.93 -15.46
C VAL A 85 3.09 -0.03 -16.31
N ASP A 86 1.76 -0.14 -16.14
CA ASP A 86 0.77 0.64 -16.88
C ASP A 86 0.49 2.02 -16.25
N CYS A 87 1.16 2.35 -15.12
CA CYS A 87 1.10 3.67 -14.48
C CYS A 87 2.16 4.65 -15.00
N LEU A 88 3.04 4.22 -15.93
CA LEU A 88 4.08 5.03 -16.59
C LEU A 88 3.53 5.80 -17.79
#